data_AF-A0A7X2SVG8-F1
#
_entry.id   AF-A0A7X2SVG8-F1
#
_cell.length_a   1.000
_cell.length_b   1.000
_cell.length_c   1.000
_cell.angle_alpha   90.00
_cell.angle_beta   90.00
_cell.angle_gamma   90.00
#
_symmetry.space_group_name_H-M   'P 1'
#
loop_
_entity.id
_entity.type
_entity.pdbx_description
1 polymer ?
#
loop_
_entity_poly.entity_id
_entity_poly.type
_entity_poly.pdbx_seq_one_letter_code
_entity_poly.pdbx_strand_id
1 'polypeptide(L)'
;MQDHEKTLMQLLLIGGVIALGKVLASNEKITPRLIAGRVILGSAISVAAGAALVQFPDMSPLAVNGVGAGLGILGYQFCEMWLRRRLGGNDKEK
;
A
#
# COMPACT_ATOMS: atom_id res chain seq x y z
N MET A 1 -5.41 25.40 17.08
CA MET A 1 -5.01 24.67 15.87
C MET A 1 -4.17 23.50 16.33
N GLN A 2 -4.80 22.39 16.74
CA GLN A 2 -4.09 21.25 17.30
C GLN A 2 -3.18 20.62 16.22
N ASP A 3 -1.97 20.22 16.59
CA ASP A 3 -1.04 19.51 15.70
C ASP A 3 -1.66 18.22 15.11
N HIS A 4 -2.65 17.65 15.80
CA HIS A 4 -3.44 16.51 15.36
C HIS A 4 -4.30 16.84 14.13
N GLU A 5 -4.91 18.03 14.07
CA GLU A 5 -5.73 18.44 12.92
C GLU A 5 -4.86 18.61 11.67
N LYS A 6 -3.66 19.18 11.82
CA LYS A 6 -2.69 19.30 10.72
C LYS A 6 -2.20 17.94 10.24
N THR A 7 -1.91 17.05 11.18
CA THR A 7 -1.47 15.67 10.87
C THR A 7 -2.57 14.91 10.12
N LEU A 8 -3.82 15.03 10.56
CA LEU A 8 -4.97 14.43 9.88
C LEU A 8 -5.16 14.99 8.48
N MET A 9 -5.04 16.31 8.30
CA MET A 9 -5.10 16.93 6.97
C MET A 9 -3.97 16.44 6.06
N GLN A 10 -2.73 16.35 6.56
CA GLN A 10 -1.60 15.84 5.79
C GLN A 10 -1.78 14.37 5.39
N LEU A 11 -2.24 13.52 6.32
CA LEU A 11 -2.54 12.12 6.04
C LEU A 11 -3.65 11.99 4.98
N LEU A 12 -4.69 12.81 5.07
CA LEU A 12 -5.78 12.84 4.08
C LEU A 12 -5.28 13.29 2.70
N LEU A 13 -4.40 14.31 2.66
CA LEU A 13 -3.85 14.85 1.42
C LEU A 13 -2.91 13.83 0.75
N ILE A 14 -2.03 13.19 1.52
CA ILE A 14 -1.15 12.12 1.04
C ILE A 14 -1.99 10.92 0.56
N GLY A 15 -2.98 10.50 1.35
CA GLY A 15 -3.90 9.41 0.98
C GLY A 15 -4.66 9.72 -0.31
N GLY A 16 -5.12 10.95 -0.48
CA GLY A 16 -5.77 11.43 -1.71
C GLY A 16 -4.85 11.39 -2.93
N VAL A 17 -3.60 11.84 -2.80
CA VAL A 17 -2.61 11.78 -3.89
C VAL A 17 -2.29 10.32 -4.27
N ILE A 18 -2.14 9.43 -3.29
CA ILE A 18 -1.92 8.00 -3.55
C ILE A 18 -3.13 7.37 -4.25
N ALA A 19 -4.35 7.69 -3.81
CA ALA A 19 -5.58 7.22 -4.45
C ALA A 19 -5.67 7.68 -5.91
N LEU A 20 -5.37 8.95 -6.18
CA LEU A 20 -5.29 9.50 -7.54
C LEU A 20 -4.25 8.77 -8.40
N GLY A 21 -3.05 8.56 -7.86
CA GLY A 21 -2.00 7.80 -8.57
C GLY A 21 -2.43 6.36 -8.89
N LYS A 22 -3.12 5.69 -7.95
CA LYS A 22 -3.66 4.35 -8.17
C LYS A 22 -4.77 4.31 -9.22
N VAL A 23 -5.66 5.31 -9.24
CA VAL A 23 -6.71 5.41 -10.27
C VAL A 23 -6.11 5.68 -11.64
N LEU A 24 -5.09 6.53 -11.72
CA LEU A 24 -4.42 6.83 -12.98
C LEU A 24 -3.61 5.65 -13.53
N ALA A 25 -3.05 4.82 -12.63
CA ALA A 25 -2.25 3.66 -12.99
C ALA A 25 -3.04 2.34 -13.14
N SER A 26 -4.31 2.29 -12.70
CA SER A 26 -5.08 1.03 -12.62
C SER A 26 -6.48 1.17 -13.19
N ASN A 27 -6.79 0.36 -14.21
CA ASN A 27 -8.12 0.29 -14.84
C ASN A 27 -8.99 -0.86 -14.26
N GLU A 28 -8.72 -1.26 -13.01
CA GLU A 28 -9.38 -2.41 -12.39
C GLU A 28 -10.68 -2.00 -11.67
N LYS A 29 -11.76 -2.76 -11.88
CA LYS A 29 -12.98 -2.65 -11.07
C LYS A 29 -12.64 -2.94 -9.60
N ILE A 30 -12.53 -1.89 -8.78
CA ILE A 30 -12.23 -2.02 -7.37
C ILE A 30 -13.40 -2.75 -6.68
N THR A 31 -13.21 -4.01 -6.33
CA THR A 31 -14.16 -4.79 -5.53
C THR A 31 -13.81 -4.68 -4.04
N PRO A 32 -14.81 -4.67 -3.13
CA PRO A 32 -14.57 -4.53 -1.69
C PRO A 32 -13.67 -5.63 -1.11
N ARG A 33 -13.75 -6.85 -1.67
CA ARG A 33 -12.84 -7.95 -1.32
C ARG A 33 -11.37 -7.62 -1.62
N LEU A 34 -11.12 -6.98 -2.75
CA LEU A 34 -9.78 -6.60 -3.17
C LEU A 34 -9.24 -5.49 -2.28
N ILE A 35 -10.07 -4.51 -1.92
CA ILE A 35 -9.71 -3.46 -0.96
C ILE A 35 -9.25 -4.08 0.36
N ALA A 36 -10.02 -5.02 0.92
CA ALA A 36 -9.68 -5.67 2.18
C ALA A 36 -8.33 -6.41 2.12
N GLY A 37 -8.09 -7.20 1.06
CA GLY A 37 -6.80 -7.89 0.89
C GLY A 37 -5.63 -6.91 0.73
N ARG A 38 -5.84 -5.84 -0.02
CA ARG A 38 -4.86 -4.78 -0.26
C ARG A 38 -4.49 -4.02 1.02
N VAL A 39 -5.47 -3.74 1.88
CA VAL A 39 -5.25 -3.13 3.20
C VAL A 39 -4.44 -4.07 4.09
N ILE A 40 -4.82 -5.34 4.21
CA ILE A 40 -4.12 -6.32 5.05
C ILE A 40 -2.63 -6.46 4.65
N LEU A 41 -2.36 -6.59 3.34
CA LEU A 41 -0.99 -6.68 2.82
C LEU A 41 -0.19 -5.41 3.10
N GLY A 42 -0.78 -4.24 2.83
CA GLY A 42 -0.13 -2.95 3.12
C GLY A 42 0.19 -2.78 4.60
N SER A 43 -0.73 -3.13 5.49
CA SER A 43 -0.53 -3.09 6.93
C SER A 43 0.58 -4.05 7.38
N ALA A 44 0.59 -5.29 6.88
CA ALA A 44 1.63 -6.27 7.23
C ALA A 44 3.03 -5.80 6.82
N ILE A 45 3.16 -5.22 5.62
CA ILE A 45 4.45 -4.73 5.12
C ILE A 45 4.87 -3.45 5.85
N SER A 46 3.93 -2.58 6.22
CA SER A 46 4.21 -1.40 7.06
C SER A 46 4.74 -1.79 8.44
N VAL A 47 4.18 -2.85 9.04
CA VAL A 47 4.67 -3.39 10.32
C VAL A 47 6.06 -4.00 10.14
N ALA A 48 6.30 -4.74 9.06
CA ALA A 48 7.62 -5.29 8.76
C ALA A 48 8.69 -4.20 8.56
N ALA A 49 8.33 -3.09 7.89
CA ALA A 49 9.21 -1.92 7.76
C ALA A 49 9.52 -1.27 9.12
N GLY A 50 8.53 -1.14 9.99
CA GLY A 50 8.73 -0.67 11.37
C GLY A 50 9.63 -1.61 12.18
N ALA A 51 9.45 -2.92 12.04
CA ALA A 51 10.29 -3.92 12.69
C ALA A 51 11.74 -3.89 12.19
N ALA A 52 11.97 -3.59 10.90
CA ALA A 52 13.30 -3.42 10.35
C ALA A 52 14.03 -2.21 10.96
N LEU A 53 13.32 -1.11 11.24
CA LEU A 53 13.86 0.04 11.98
C LEU A 53 14.29 -0.34 13.41
N VAL A 54 13.54 -1.22 14.07
CA VAL A 54 13.87 -1.69 15.42
C VAL A 54 15.13 -2.57 15.42
N GLN A 55 15.33 -3.42 14.41
CA GLN A 55 16.55 -4.24 14.29
C GLN A 55 17.78 -3.46 13.81
N PHE A 56 17.60 -2.42 13.00
CA PHE A 56 18.69 -1.62 12.43
C PHE A 56 18.52 -0.13 12.76
N PRO A 57 18.84 0.28 14.00
CA PRO A 57 18.66 1.66 14.45
C PRO A 57 19.60 2.68 13.77
N ASP A 58 20.70 2.25 13.17
CA ASP A 58 21.66 3.11 12.45
C ASP A 58 21.21 3.48 11.02
N MET A 59 20.14 2.86 10.50
CA MET A 59 19.61 3.23 9.19
C MET A 59 18.72 4.47 9.29
N SER A 60 18.90 5.41 8.36
CA SER A 60 18.05 6.59 8.26
C SER A 60 16.57 6.17 8.21
N PRO A 61 15.70 6.75 9.04
CA PRO A 61 14.26 6.47 9.02
C PRO A 61 13.64 6.65 7.63
N LEU A 62 14.18 7.56 6.83
CA LEU A 62 13.75 7.80 5.45
C LEU A 62 14.06 6.59 4.54
N ALA A 63 15.22 5.96 4.72
CA ALA A 63 15.65 4.81 3.93
C ALA A 63 14.79 3.58 4.23
N VAL A 64 14.49 3.33 5.51
CA VAL A 64 13.63 2.19 5.88
C VAL A 64 12.18 2.42 5.44
N ASN A 65 11.67 3.64 5.53
CA ASN A 65 10.35 3.98 4.97
C ASN A 65 10.31 3.82 3.44
N GLY A 66 11.36 4.25 2.73
CA GLY A 66 11.46 4.07 1.28
C GLY A 66 11.52 2.60 0.85
N VAL A 67 12.35 1.80 1.52
CA VAL A 67 12.47 0.35 1.27
C VAL A 67 11.18 -0.37 1.65
N GLY A 68 10.58 -0.04 2.79
CA GLY A 68 9.31 -0.57 3.26
C GLY A 68 8.16 -0.24 2.32
N ALA A 69 8.09 0.99 1.81
CA ALA A 69 7.10 1.40 0.81
C ALA A 69 7.30 0.68 -0.52
N GLY A 70 8.55 0.56 -0.98
CA GLY A 70 8.90 -0.16 -2.21
C GLY A 70 8.51 -1.64 -2.13
N LEU A 71 8.90 -2.32 -1.05
CA LEU A 71 8.48 -3.71 -0.76
C LEU A 71 6.97 -3.82 -0.56
N GLY A 72 6.35 -2.81 0.04
CA GLY A 72 4.90 -2.69 0.21
C GLY A 72 4.16 -2.76 -1.11
N ILE A 73 4.60 -1.93 -2.06
CA ILE A 73 4.04 -1.84 -3.41
C ILE A 73 4.34 -3.12 -4.19
N LEU A 74 5.57 -3.65 -4.12
CA LEU A 74 5.96 -4.91 -4.78
C LEU A 74 5.16 -6.12 -4.27
N GLY A 75 5.04 -6.26 -2.95
CA GLY A 75 4.29 -7.34 -2.31
C GLY A 75 2.79 -7.24 -2.61
N TYR A 76 2.25 -6.02 -2.61
CA TYR A 76 0.89 -5.75 -3.07
C TYR A 76 0.67 -6.20 -4.51
N GLN A 77 1.55 -5.83 -5.45
CA GLN A 77 1.43 -6.18 -6.87
C GLN A 77 1.52 -7.69 -7.08
N PHE A 78 2.46 -8.35 -6.39
CA PHE A 78 2.64 -9.80 -6.46
C PHE A 78 1.42 -10.55 -5.91
N CYS A 79 0.92 -10.14 -4.74
CA CYS A 79 -0.22 -10.80 -4.12
C CYS A 79 -1.52 -10.56 -4.88
N GLU A 80 -1.69 -9.37 -5.47
CA GLU A 80 -2.80 -9.07 -6.38
C GLU A 80 -2.80 -9.99 -7.60
N MET A 81 -1.64 -10.14 -8.26
CA MET A 81 -1.48 -11.04 -9.40
C MET A 81 -1.73 -12.50 -9.01
N TRP A 82 -1.27 -12.93 -7.84
CA TRP A 82 -1.50 -14.27 -7.32
C TRP A 82 -2.97 -14.52 -6.96
N LEU A 83 -3.64 -13.54 -6.33
CA LEU A 83 -5.05 -13.60 -5.97
C LEU A 83 -5.94 -13.63 -7.23
N ARG A 84 -5.62 -12.82 -8.25
CA ARG A 84 -6.27 -12.84 -9.57
C ARG A 84 -6.15 -14.21 -10.23
N ARG A 85 -4.96 -14.83 -10.19
CA ARG A 85 -4.71 -16.19 -10.71
C ARG A 85 -5.50 -17.27 -9.95
N ARG A 86 -5.58 -17.18 -8.63
CA ARG A 86 -6.21 -18.23 -7.80
C ARG A 86 -7.75 -18.20 -7.82
N LEU A 87 -8.33 -17.03 -8.07
CA LEU A 87 -9.78 -16.84 -8.09
C LEU A 87 -10.40 -16.92 -9.49
N GLY A 88 -9.63 -17.29 -10.52
CA GLY A 88 -10.18 -17.59 -11.85
C GLY A 88 -10.87 -16.41 -12.51
N GLY A 89 -10.31 -15.20 -12.38
CA GLY A 89 -10.79 -14.02 -13.08
C GLY A 89 -10.56 -14.16 -14.59
N ASN A 90 -11.53 -14.77 -15.25
CA ASN A 90 -11.68 -14.90 -16.68
C ASN A 90 -11.62 -13.48 -17.30
N ASP A 91 -10.49 -13.13 -17.90
CA ASP A 91 -10.41 -12.01 -18.84
C ASP A 91 -11.14 -12.44 -20.12
N LYS A 92 -12.47 -12.27 -20.08
CA LYS A 92 -13.36 -12.30 -21.23
C LYS A 92 -13.99 -10.91 -21.35
N GLU A 93 -13.20 -9.93 -21.75
CA GLU A 93 -13.70 -8.70 -22.38
C GLU A 93 -12.55 -8.17 -23.25
N LYS A 94 -12.39 -8.73 -24.46
CA LYS A 94 -12.66 -8.05 -25.74
C LYS A 94 -11.93 -6.72 -25.90
#